data_AF-A0A822F4B6-F1
#
_entry.id   AF-A0A822F4B6-F1
#
_cell.length_a   1.000
_cell.length_b   1.000
_cell.length_c   1.000
_cell.angle_alpha   90.00
_cell.angle_beta   90.00
_cell.angle_gamma   90.00
#
_symmetry.space_group_name_H-M   'P 1'
#
loop_
_entity.id
_entity.type
_entity.pdbx_description
1 polymer ?
#
loop_
_entity_poly.entity_id
_entity_poly.type
_entity_poly.pdbx_seq_one_letter_code
_entity_poly.pdbx_strand_id
1 'polypeptide(L)'
;MGDVINCTRFFSRANDLVPLPEEPVDIPRIPLISLAYRVGNVLGIFGEKITEQHMMNALQQTIRQWREQGILVDLHDFTSCPKLDVFPAKFVIFLELIDDQGYKIDAQQLRILQNTASAEVDQQLCKANQGYTNGRSATRLDSLDCIF
;
A
#
# COMPACT_ATOMS: atom_id res chain seq x y z
N MET A 1 -8.41 -13.23 -33.49
CA MET A 1 -8.39 -11.94 -34.23
C MET A 1 -9.06 -10.93 -33.32
N GLY A 2 -8.31 -9.98 -32.77
CA GLY A 2 -8.85 -8.93 -31.89
C GLY A 2 -8.91 -7.62 -32.66
N ASP A 3 -10.00 -6.88 -32.48
CA ASP A 3 -10.23 -5.60 -33.15
C ASP A 3 -9.13 -4.59 -32.79
N VAL A 4 -8.53 -4.00 -33.83
CA VAL A 4 -7.58 -2.89 -33.70
C VAL A 4 -8.38 -1.61 -33.57
N ILE A 5 -8.47 -1.07 -32.35
CA ILE A 5 -9.03 0.26 -32.13
C ILE A 5 -7.99 1.29 -32.59
N ASN A 6 -8.21 1.89 -33.76
CA ASN A 6 -7.41 3.02 -34.25
C ASN A 6 -7.75 4.29 -33.45
N CYS A 7 -7.10 4.44 -32.30
CA CYS A 7 -7.13 5.68 -31.52
C CYS A 7 -6.10 6.69 -32.07
N THR A 8 -6.42 7.39 -33.16
CA THR A 8 -5.68 8.58 -33.62
C THR A 8 -6.33 9.88 -33.13
N ARG A 9 -6.82 9.91 -31.89
CA ARG A 9 -7.23 11.17 -31.25
C ARG A 9 -6.17 11.61 -30.25
N PHE A 10 -5.29 12.51 -30.70
CA PHE A 10 -4.63 13.41 -29.78
C PHE A 10 -5.72 14.26 -29.09
N PHE A 11 -5.63 14.40 -27.77
CA PHE A 11 -6.46 15.36 -27.04
C PHE A 11 -6.06 16.79 -27.44
N SER A 12 -6.49 17.27 -28.61
CA SER A 12 -6.57 18.71 -28.88
C SER A 12 -7.96 19.19 -28.47
N ARG A 13 -8.04 20.42 -27.96
CA ARG A 13 -9.31 21.06 -27.61
C ARG A 13 -10.23 21.04 -28.83
N ALA A 14 -11.54 20.92 -28.63
CA ALA A 14 -12.55 20.73 -29.67
C ALA A 14 -12.56 21.76 -30.83
N ASN A 15 -11.79 22.85 -30.71
CA ASN A 15 -11.70 23.92 -31.70
C ASN A 15 -10.42 23.83 -32.58
N ASP A 16 -9.52 22.87 -32.34
CA ASP A 16 -8.27 22.66 -33.09
C ASP A 16 -8.33 21.32 -33.86
N LEU A 17 -9.33 21.18 -34.72
CA LEU A 17 -9.43 20.04 -35.63
C LEU A 17 -8.49 20.27 -36.81
N VAL A 18 -7.29 19.71 -36.72
CA VAL A 18 -6.35 19.65 -37.85
C VAL A 18 -6.94 18.70 -38.90
N PRO A 19 -7.11 19.12 -40.17
CA PRO A 19 -7.60 18.24 -41.23
C PRO A 19 -6.65 17.06 -41.44
N LEU A 20 -7.21 15.88 -41.66
CA LEU A 20 -6.44 14.68 -41.96
C LEU A 20 -5.74 14.84 -43.32
N PRO A 21 -4.50 14.34 -43.49
CA PRO A 21 -3.80 14.38 -44.76
C PRO A 21 -4.55 13.57 -45.84
N GLU A 22 -4.49 14.05 -47.08
CA GLU A 22 -5.18 13.45 -48.25
C GLU A 22 -4.62 12.09 -48.66
N GLU A 23 -3.35 11.81 -48.30
CA GLU A 23 -2.68 10.54 -48.53
C GLU A 23 -2.36 9.84 -47.20
N PRO A 24 -2.40 8.50 -47.14
CA PRO A 24 -1.98 7.75 -45.96
C PRO A 24 -0.47 7.95 -45.77
N VAL A 25 -0.12 8.91 -44.91
CA VAL A 25 1.24 9.06 -44.39
C VAL A 25 1.59 7.74 -43.68
N ASP A 26 2.81 7.25 -43.84
CA ASP A 26 3.34 6.16 -43.01
C ASP A 26 3.34 6.64 -41.55
N ILE A 27 2.26 6.37 -40.82
CA ILE A 27 2.14 6.74 -39.41
C ILE A 27 3.11 5.83 -38.66
N PRO A 28 4.15 6.38 -38.00
CA PRO A 28 5.03 5.55 -37.19
C PRO A 28 4.19 4.81 -36.15
N ARG A 29 4.39 3.50 -36.03
CA ARG A 29 3.62 2.66 -35.10
C ARG A 29 3.73 3.24 -33.69
N ILE A 30 2.63 3.79 -33.20
CA ILE A 30 2.55 4.32 -31.84
C ILE A 30 2.50 3.11 -30.89
N PRO A 31 3.42 3.00 -29.92
CA PRO A 31 3.40 1.90 -28.98
C PRO A 31 2.15 1.97 -28.10
N LEU A 32 1.45 0.85 -27.98
CA LEU A 32 0.40 0.66 -26.98
C LEU A 32 1.08 0.29 -25.66
N ILE A 33 0.97 1.17 -24.66
CA ILE A 33 1.61 1.00 -23.35
C ILE A 33 0.55 0.55 -22.34
N SER A 34 0.77 -0.62 -21.73
CA SER A 34 0.00 -1.11 -20.58
C SER A 34 0.81 -0.95 -19.30
N LEU A 35 0.21 -0.38 -18.25
CA LEU A 35 0.83 -0.28 -16.93
C LEU A 35 0.46 -1.51 -16.09
N ALA A 36 1.46 -2.33 -15.73
CA ALA A 36 1.25 -3.50 -14.89
C ALA A 36 1.20 -3.13 -13.40
N TYR A 37 2.23 -2.43 -12.91
CA TYR A 37 2.32 -1.97 -11.53
C TYR A 37 3.31 -0.81 -11.41
N ARG A 38 3.33 -0.16 -10.24
CA ARG A 38 4.33 0.86 -9.90
C ARG A 38 5.39 0.24 -9.01
N VAL A 39 6.65 0.27 -9.47
CA VAL A 39 7.80 -0.29 -8.75
C VAL A 39 7.91 0.35 -7.36
N GLY A 40 8.20 -0.48 -6.34
CA GLY A 40 8.42 -0.06 -4.95
C GLY A 40 7.17 0.08 -4.10
N ASN A 41 5.97 -0.11 -4.68
CA ASN A 41 4.72 -0.12 -3.93
C ASN A 41 4.40 -1.54 -3.43
N VAL A 42 4.16 -1.67 -2.13
CA VAL A 42 3.74 -2.91 -1.47
C VAL A 42 2.24 -2.94 -1.27
N LEU A 43 1.65 -1.82 -0.80
CA LEU A 43 0.22 -1.67 -0.59
C LEU A 43 -0.33 -0.43 -1.31
N GLY A 44 -1.55 -0.56 -1.83
CA GLY A 44 -2.19 0.44 -2.68
C GLY A 44 -3.65 0.12 -2.95
N ILE A 45 -4.59 0.80 -2.28
CA ILE A 45 -6.05 0.70 -2.55
C ILE A 45 -6.57 1.97 -3.20
N PHE A 46 -6.28 3.16 -2.63
CA PHE A 46 -6.81 4.45 -3.10
C PHE A 46 -5.73 5.41 -3.59
N GLY A 47 -4.51 4.93 -3.79
CA GLY A 47 -3.39 5.71 -4.34
C GLY A 47 -2.43 6.26 -3.30
N GLU A 48 -2.49 5.77 -2.06
CA GLU A 48 -1.58 6.10 -0.95
C GLU A 48 -0.14 5.61 -1.15
N LYS A 49 0.07 4.58 -2.00
CA LYS A 49 1.38 4.07 -2.42
C LYS A 49 2.30 3.80 -1.22
N ILE A 50 1.88 2.86 -0.38
CA ILE A 50 2.69 2.40 0.74
C ILE A 50 3.83 1.55 0.18
N THR A 51 5.05 1.83 0.63
CA THR A 51 6.27 1.15 0.21
C THR A 51 6.75 0.27 1.36
N GLU A 52 7.68 -0.64 1.08
CA GLU A 52 8.30 -1.47 2.12
C GLU A 52 8.99 -0.61 3.19
N GLN A 53 9.64 0.48 2.80
CA GLN A 53 10.27 1.41 3.75
C GLN A 53 9.25 2.06 4.70
N HIS A 54 8.07 2.44 4.21
CA HIS A 54 7.02 2.99 5.07
C HIS A 54 6.56 1.96 6.11
N MET A 55 6.38 0.71 5.67
CA MET A 55 6.00 -0.41 6.55
C MET A 55 7.08 -0.69 7.59
N MET A 56 8.32 -0.88 7.17
CA MET A 56 9.45 -1.15 8.05
C MET A 56 9.65 -0.03 9.07
N ASN A 57 9.57 1.23 8.64
CA ASN A 57 9.64 2.36 9.55
C ASN A 57 8.51 2.33 10.58
N ALA A 58 7.27 2.08 10.16
CA ALA A 58 6.13 2.01 11.07
C ALA A 58 6.32 0.90 12.12
N LEU A 59 6.64 -0.32 11.67
CA LEU A 59 6.84 -1.48 12.54
C LEU A 59 8.02 -1.29 13.51
N GLN A 60 9.16 -0.79 13.02
CA GLN A 60 10.33 -0.54 13.86
C GLN A 60 10.05 0.54 14.92
N GLN A 61 9.29 1.59 14.58
CA GLN A 61 8.91 2.60 15.56
C GLN A 61 7.94 2.04 16.60
N THR A 62 6.97 1.22 16.19
CA THR A 62 6.07 0.53 17.12
C THR A 62 6.84 -0.38 18.09
N ILE A 63 7.77 -1.19 17.59
CA ILE A 63 8.58 -2.09 18.43
C ILE A 63 9.47 -1.31 19.39
N ARG A 64 10.04 -0.17 18.96
CA ARG A 64 10.78 0.71 19.86
C ARG A 64 9.91 1.24 21.00
N GLN A 65 8.67 1.62 20.71
CA GLN A 65 7.71 2.06 21.73
C GLN A 65 7.37 0.95 22.72
N TRP A 66 7.17 -0.29 22.24
CA TRP A 66 6.97 -1.45 23.10
C TRP A 66 8.18 -1.69 24.02
N ARG A 67 9.39 -1.59 23.48
CA ARG A 67 10.63 -1.72 24.25
C ARG A 67 10.74 -0.67 25.36
N GLU A 68 10.36 0.58 25.09
CA GLU A 68 10.32 1.66 26.09
C GLU A 68 9.28 1.40 27.21
N GLN A 69 8.23 0.64 26.91
CA GLN A 69 7.21 0.19 27.87
C GLN A 69 7.62 -1.10 28.63
N GLY A 70 8.82 -1.64 28.37
CA GLY A 70 9.32 -2.86 28.98
C GLY A 70 8.88 -4.16 28.28
N ILE A 71 8.26 -4.07 27.11
CA ILE A 71 7.90 -5.23 26.29
C ILE A 71 9.07 -5.54 25.35
N LEU A 72 9.83 -6.59 25.67
CA LEU A 72 11.05 -6.97 24.97
C LEU A 72 10.73 -7.94 23.82
N VAL A 73 10.48 -7.38 22.64
CA VAL A 73 10.19 -8.13 21.42
C VAL A 73 10.97 -7.55 20.24
N ASP A 74 11.22 -8.38 19.24
CA ASP A 74 11.82 -8.00 17.97
C ASP A 74 10.99 -8.56 16.80
N LEU A 75 11.06 -7.89 15.64
CA LEU A 75 10.41 -8.35 14.41
C LEU A 75 11.28 -9.40 13.74
N HIS A 76 10.75 -10.60 13.54
CA HIS A 76 11.41 -11.62 12.73
C HIS A 76 11.09 -11.45 11.25
N ASP A 77 9.80 -11.40 10.92
CA ASP A 77 9.30 -11.24 9.55
C ASP A 77 7.92 -10.59 9.53
N PHE A 78 7.49 -10.09 8.38
CA PHE A 78 6.13 -9.61 8.17
C PHE A 78 5.66 -9.83 6.75
N THR A 79 4.35 -9.94 6.59
CA THR A 79 3.69 -9.83 5.29
C THR A 79 2.42 -9.02 5.42
N SER A 80 1.89 -8.52 4.31
CA SER A 80 0.72 -7.66 4.33
C SER A 80 -0.15 -7.82 3.10
N CYS A 81 -1.44 -7.57 3.27
CA CYS A 81 -2.38 -7.62 2.16
C CYS A 81 -3.52 -6.59 2.32
N PRO A 82 -4.10 -6.13 1.21
CA PRO A 82 -5.33 -5.35 1.24
C PRO A 82 -6.53 -6.27 1.50
N LYS A 83 -7.36 -5.89 2.47
CA LYS A 83 -8.65 -6.51 2.75
C LYS A 83 -9.76 -5.68 2.10
N LEU A 84 -10.24 -6.18 0.96
CA LEU A 84 -11.18 -5.49 0.07
C LEU A 84 -12.63 -5.95 0.21
N ASP A 85 -12.90 -6.98 1.02
CA ASP A 85 -14.23 -7.54 1.30
C ASP A 85 -14.99 -6.78 2.41
N VAL A 86 -14.43 -5.67 2.90
CA VAL A 86 -15.01 -4.81 3.96
C VAL A 86 -15.03 -3.36 3.50
N PHE A 87 -15.95 -2.57 4.06
CA PHE A 87 -16.04 -1.13 3.81
C PHE A 87 -16.11 -0.33 5.13
N PRO A 88 -15.23 0.66 5.35
CA PRO A 88 -14.11 1.05 4.48
C PRO A 88 -13.07 -0.06 4.33
N ALA A 89 -12.37 -0.11 3.20
CA ALA A 89 -11.35 -1.12 2.95
C ALA A 89 -10.16 -0.92 3.91
N LYS A 90 -9.42 -1.99 4.22
CA LYS A 90 -8.30 -1.89 5.17
C LYS A 90 -7.11 -2.74 4.79
N PHE A 91 -6.03 -2.61 5.56
CA PHE A 91 -4.86 -3.48 5.46
C PHE A 91 -4.85 -4.50 6.59
N VAL A 92 -4.31 -5.67 6.28
CA VAL A 92 -3.99 -6.68 7.28
C VAL A 92 -2.48 -6.92 7.20
N ILE A 93 -1.83 -6.89 8.36
CA ILE A 93 -0.40 -7.12 8.50
C ILE A 93 -0.22 -8.34 9.40
N PHE A 94 0.46 -9.35 8.87
CA PHE A 94 0.87 -10.53 9.62
C PHE A 94 2.29 -10.30 10.12
N LEU A 95 2.50 -10.47 11.42
CA LEU A 95 3.75 -10.15 12.11
C LEU A 95 4.27 -11.41 12.79
N GLU A 96 5.49 -11.82 12.45
CA GLU A 96 6.22 -12.82 13.22
C GLU A 96 7.14 -12.10 14.20
N LEU A 97 6.85 -12.26 15.50
CA LEU A 97 7.60 -11.64 16.58
C LEU A 97 8.40 -12.69 17.37
N ILE A 98 9.59 -12.29 17.82
CA ILE A 98 10.49 -13.07 18.66
C ILE A 98 10.83 -12.29 19.94
N ASP A 99 11.23 -13.00 20.99
CA ASP A 99 11.78 -12.38 22.20
C ASP A 99 13.23 -11.89 21.99
N ASP A 100 13.80 -11.26 23.02
CA ASP A 100 15.17 -10.73 23.01
C ASP A 100 16.26 -11.81 22.90
N GLN A 101 15.90 -13.09 23.08
CA GLN A 101 16.77 -14.24 22.91
C GLN A 101 16.55 -14.97 21.58
N GLY A 102 15.61 -14.49 20.76
CA GLY A 102 15.27 -15.06 19.45
C GLY A 102 14.31 -16.25 19.50
N TYR A 103 13.65 -16.50 20.63
CA TYR A 103 12.62 -17.53 20.75
C TYR A 103 11.23 -16.98 20.43
N LYS A 104 10.30 -17.90 20.16
CA LYS A 104 8.90 -17.55 19.96
C LYS A 104 8.31 -16.98 21.23
N ILE A 105 7.58 -15.87 21.08
CA ILE A 105 6.88 -15.22 22.19
C ILE A 105 5.78 -16.13 22.73
N ASP A 106 5.58 -16.07 24.05
CA ASP A 106 4.49 -16.79 24.70
C ASP A 106 3.10 -16.31 24.22
N ALA A 107 2.16 -17.25 24.12
CA ALA A 107 0.81 -16.98 23.64
C ALA A 107 0.05 -15.98 24.52
N GLN A 108 0.35 -15.92 25.82
CA GLN A 108 -0.28 -14.93 26.70
C GLN A 108 0.22 -13.52 26.41
N GLN A 109 1.51 -13.34 26.14
CA GLN A 109 2.08 -12.05 25.76
C GLN A 109 1.56 -11.57 24.41
N LEU A 110 1.48 -12.46 23.42
CA LEU A 110 0.89 -12.14 22.11
C LEU A 110 -0.56 -11.65 22.23
N ARG A 111 -1.38 -12.28 23.08
CA ARG A 111 -2.77 -11.83 23.34
C ARG A 111 -2.84 -10.44 23.94
N ILE A 112 -1.90 -10.08 24.81
CA ILE A 112 -1.83 -8.73 25.39
C ILE A 112 -1.51 -7.72 24.30
N LEU A 113 -0.48 -8.00 23.49
CA LEU A 113 -0.07 -7.16 22.36
C LEU A 113 -1.16 -7.01 21.30
N GLN A 114 -1.94 -8.07 21.06
CA GLN A 114 -3.01 -8.07 20.05
C GLN A 114 -4.05 -6.96 20.27
N ASN A 115 -4.23 -6.52 21.52
CA ASN A 115 -5.21 -5.47 21.86
C ASN A 115 -4.75 -4.05 21.46
N THR A 116 -3.44 -3.82 21.35
CA THR A 116 -2.88 -2.48 21.08
C THR A 116 -2.15 -2.40 19.75
N ALA A 117 -1.63 -3.52 19.25
CA ALA A 117 -0.72 -3.54 18.11
C ALA A 117 -1.30 -2.91 16.85
N SER A 118 -2.55 -3.25 16.50
CA SER A 118 -3.22 -2.66 15.34
C SER A 118 -3.27 -1.13 15.42
N ALA A 119 -3.62 -0.58 16.58
CA ALA A 119 -3.75 0.86 16.78
C ALA A 119 -2.38 1.57 16.75
N GLU A 120 -1.38 0.96 17.39
CA GLU A 120 -0.03 1.52 17.47
C GLU A 120 0.68 1.49 16.10
N VAL A 121 0.56 0.39 15.35
CA VAL A 121 1.08 0.30 13.97
C VAL A 121 0.30 1.23 13.04
N ASP A 122 -1.02 1.34 13.14
CA ASP A 122 -1.83 2.29 12.35
C ASP A 122 -1.36 3.73 12.56
N GLN A 123 -1.09 4.10 13.81
CA GLN A 123 -0.61 5.43 14.17
C GLN A 123 0.77 5.71 13.55
N GLN A 124 1.71 4.77 13.61
CA GLN A 124 3.03 4.96 13.01
C GLN A 124 2.97 4.97 11.48
N LEU A 125 2.08 4.17 10.88
CA LEU A 125 1.89 4.18 9.42
C LEU A 125 1.28 5.52 8.94
N CYS A 126 0.36 6.11 9.70
CA CYS A 126 -0.16 7.46 9.42
C CYS A 126 0.98 8.51 9.44
N LYS A 127 1.92 8.41 10.38
CA LYS A 127 3.09 9.29 10.43
C LYS A 127 4.05 9.05 9.26
N ALA A 128 4.21 7.79 8.85
CA ALA A 128 5.13 7.40 7.79
C ALA A 128 4.60 7.72 6.38
N ASN A 129 3.28 7.75 6.17
CA ASN A 129 2.68 7.94 4.84
C ASN A 129 1.47 8.90 4.88
N GLN A 130 1.66 10.11 4.34
CA GLN A 130 0.60 11.13 4.26
C GLN A 130 -0.59 10.69 3.40
N GLY A 131 -0.36 9.89 2.35
CA GLY A 131 -1.43 9.36 1.51
C GLY A 131 -2.38 8.44 2.28
N TYR A 132 -1.81 7.59 3.14
CA TYR A 132 -2.56 6.70 4.02
C TYR A 132 -3.37 7.52 5.02
N THR A 133 -2.75 8.51 5.68
CA THR A 133 -3.45 9.44 6.59
C THR A 133 -4.62 10.13 5.91
N ASN A 134 -4.44 10.65 4.70
CA ASN A 134 -5.51 11.28 3.94
C ASN A 134 -6.65 10.29 3.63
N GLY A 135 -6.32 9.04 3.30
CA GLY A 135 -7.29 7.97 3.09
C GLY A 135 -8.09 7.61 4.35
N ARG A 136 -7.42 7.54 5.51
CA ARG A 136 -8.03 7.30 6.82
C ARG A 136 -8.97 8.46 7.22
N SER A 137 -8.50 9.70 7.12
CA SER A 137 -9.29 10.89 7.47
C SER A 137 -10.50 11.10 6.56
N ALA A 138 -10.42 10.67 5.29
CA ALA A 138 -11.52 10.73 4.33
C ALA A 138 -12.46 9.51 4.40
N THR A 139 -12.33 8.66 5.42
CA THR A 139 -13.11 7.41 5.62
C THR A 139 -13.11 6.46 4.42
N ARG A 140 -12.07 6.55 3.56
CA ARG A 140 -11.85 5.63 2.44
C ARG A 140 -11.13 4.38 2.92
N LEU A 141 -10.24 4.53 3.90
CA LEU A 141 -9.52 3.45 4.54
C LEU A 141 -9.91 3.32 6.01
N ASP A 142 -10.15 2.09 6.47
CA ASP A 142 -10.31 1.77 7.89
C ASP A 142 -8.95 1.46 8.54
N SER A 143 -8.91 1.28 9.86
CA SER A 143 -7.67 0.97 10.58
C SER A 143 -7.16 -0.37 10.10
N LEU A 144 -5.84 -0.48 10.01
CA LEU A 144 -5.21 -1.76 9.75
C LEU A 144 -5.42 -2.73 10.91
N ASP A 145 -5.35 -4.02 10.62
CA ASP A 145 -5.30 -5.08 11.61
C ASP A 145 -3.89 -5.69 11.63
N CYS A 146 -3.32 -5.88 12.81
CA CYS A 146 -2.15 -6.72 13.01
C CYS A 146 -2.58 -8.12 13.46
N ILE A 147 -1.90 -9.16 12.98
CA ILE A 147 -2.14 -10.57 13.36
C ILE A 147 -0.78 -11.22 13.64
N PHE A 148 -0.68 -11.98 14.73
CA PHE A 148 0.50 -12.76 15.13
C PHE A 148 0.31 -14.26 14.88
#